data_AF-A0A183IEQ1-F1
#
_entry.id   AF-A0A183IEQ1-F1
#
_cell.length_a   1.000
_cell.length_b   1.000
_cell.length_c   1.000
_cell.angle_alpha   90.00
_cell.angle_beta   90.00
_cell.angle_gamma   90.00
#
_symmetry.space_group_name_H-M   'P 1'
#
loop_
_entity.id
_entity.type
_entity.pdbx_description
1 polymer ?
#
loop_
_entity_poly.entity_id
_entity_poly.type
_entity_poly.pdbx_seq_one_letter_code
_entity_poly.pdbx_strand_id
1 'polypeptide(L)'
;MSLRVLVGVKRVIDYAVKVRVRPDHLGVVTDGVKHSMNPFDEIAVEEAIRLREKKHVKEIIAVSCGPAQSQETLRHALALGVDQAIHVQVNPKDYANMEPLHVAKIFKKIVEDHRVDLVMLGKQAIDDDCNQTGQLLAALLDWPQATQISEVSIVNSKQLNVWREIDGGRELLECDLPAVLTTDLRLNEPRYATLPNIMKAKKKPIIQKVPSDFQVDIKPHQQIIDLVDPPARKGGEMVAVPLDCLVYFLSFYAACYVGVDAEDMKEARILASKTLLSNYAVEGKEFVITYQVYNVGEKPALNVRLVDENFPADQFELIKGMMTAYWERIPGGVNVSHSIFVKPLLRGEMNYSAAEITYSVADSLEERKAYSTAPETGYIYRLKDYERKFEPHYSDWAVFVLMITPSLVLPAFLWIKSSRKYQLLAHSNHRKQH
;
A
#
# COMPACT_ATOMS: atom_id res chain seq x y z
N MET A 1 -12.87 16.05 33.11
CA MET A 1 -14.16 15.49 32.63
C MET A 1 -13.85 14.46 31.57
N SER A 2 -14.61 13.36 31.51
CA SER A 2 -14.38 12.28 30.55
C SER A 2 -15.43 12.34 29.44
N LEU A 3 -14.96 12.36 28.19
CA LEU A 3 -15.75 12.58 26.97
C LEU A 3 -16.68 11.41 26.67
N ARG A 4 -17.82 11.68 26.02
CA ARG A 4 -18.63 10.66 25.34
C ARG A 4 -18.26 10.61 23.86
N VAL A 5 -17.90 9.44 23.38
CA VAL A 5 -17.47 9.24 21.99
C VAL A 5 -18.53 8.45 21.22
N LEU A 6 -18.93 8.94 20.06
CA LEU A 6 -19.70 8.17 19.09
C LEU A 6 -18.76 7.64 18.01
N VAL A 7 -18.87 6.34 17.72
CA VAL A 7 -18.13 5.70 16.64
C VAL A 7 -19.10 5.13 15.61
N GLY A 8 -18.97 5.53 14.37
CA GLY A 8 -19.73 4.94 13.26
C GLY A 8 -19.05 3.68 12.75
N VAL A 9 -19.82 2.59 12.61
CA VAL A 9 -19.32 1.34 12.00
C VAL A 9 -20.26 0.87 10.89
N LYS A 10 -19.71 0.63 9.70
CA LYS A 10 -20.43 0.15 8.52
C LYS A 10 -20.09 -1.31 8.25
N ARG A 11 -21.11 -2.08 7.86
CA ARG A 11 -20.96 -3.44 7.35
C ARG A 11 -20.77 -3.36 5.83
N VAL A 12 -19.63 -3.82 5.35
CA VAL A 12 -19.24 -3.75 3.93
C VAL A 12 -18.79 -5.13 3.44
N ILE A 13 -18.67 -5.31 2.12
CA ILE A 13 -18.03 -6.51 1.56
C ILE A 13 -16.57 -6.54 2.02
N ASP A 14 -16.09 -7.72 2.42
CA ASP A 14 -14.73 -7.90 2.90
C ASP A 14 -13.72 -7.46 1.83
N TYR A 15 -12.72 -6.67 2.22
CA TYR A 15 -11.75 -6.06 1.31
C TYR A 15 -10.94 -7.09 0.50
N ALA A 16 -10.85 -8.35 0.95
CA ALA A 16 -10.17 -9.42 0.23
C ALA A 16 -11.05 -10.06 -0.86
N VAL A 17 -12.35 -9.74 -0.91
CA VAL A 17 -13.28 -10.29 -1.90
C VAL A 17 -13.25 -9.47 -3.18
N LYS A 18 -13.05 -10.16 -4.31
CA LYS A 18 -13.27 -9.57 -5.62
C LYS A 18 -14.78 -9.42 -5.88
N VAL A 19 -15.24 -8.18 -5.90
CA VAL A 19 -16.63 -7.82 -6.22
C VAL A 19 -17.00 -8.20 -7.65
N ARG A 20 -18.30 -8.44 -7.86
CA ARG A 20 -18.88 -8.71 -9.18
C ARG A 20 -20.09 -7.83 -9.37
N VAL A 21 -20.19 -7.21 -10.54
CA VAL A 21 -21.37 -6.45 -10.94
C VAL A 21 -22.54 -7.42 -11.15
N ARG A 22 -23.73 -7.01 -10.74
CA ARG A 22 -24.96 -7.79 -10.96
C ARG A 22 -25.36 -7.75 -12.44
N PRO A 23 -26.06 -8.79 -12.94
CA PRO A 23 -26.58 -8.78 -14.31
C PRO A 23 -27.56 -7.65 -14.63
N ASP A 24 -28.16 -7.03 -13.61
CA ASP A 24 -29.08 -5.90 -13.76
C ASP A 24 -28.37 -4.56 -13.97
N HIS A 25 -27.03 -4.50 -13.85
CA HIS A 25 -26.23 -3.27 -13.95
C HIS A 25 -26.62 -2.18 -12.94
N LEU A 26 -27.31 -2.52 -11.85
CA LEU A 26 -27.79 -1.56 -10.84
C LEU A 26 -27.10 -1.75 -9.48
N GLY A 27 -26.02 -2.54 -9.42
CA GLY A 27 -25.27 -2.76 -8.19
C GLY A 27 -24.34 -3.96 -8.25
N VAL A 28 -23.78 -4.30 -7.09
CA VAL A 28 -22.88 -5.44 -6.91
C VAL A 28 -23.59 -6.63 -6.26
N VAL A 29 -23.09 -7.84 -6.51
CA VAL A 29 -23.61 -9.07 -5.90
C VAL A 29 -23.20 -9.09 -4.43
N THR A 30 -24.19 -9.06 -3.53
CA THR A 30 -24.00 -9.13 -2.08
C THR A 30 -24.36 -10.48 -1.48
N ASP A 31 -25.14 -11.30 -2.19
CA ASP A 31 -25.64 -12.57 -1.66
C ASP A 31 -24.55 -13.64 -1.62
N GLY A 32 -24.43 -14.32 -0.48
CA GLY A 32 -23.39 -15.33 -0.26
C GLY A 32 -21.96 -14.79 -0.19
N VAL A 33 -21.79 -13.46 -0.21
CA VAL A 33 -20.48 -12.80 -0.12
C VAL A 33 -20.12 -12.53 1.34
N LYS A 34 -18.86 -12.77 1.69
CA LYS A 34 -18.33 -12.45 3.02
C LYS A 34 -18.36 -10.94 3.24
N HIS A 35 -18.89 -10.51 4.37
CA HIS A 35 -18.88 -9.12 4.81
C HIS A 35 -18.08 -8.98 6.10
N SER A 36 -17.56 -7.79 6.33
CA SER A 36 -16.78 -7.43 7.52
C SER A 36 -17.12 -6.01 7.98
N MET A 37 -16.53 -5.58 9.10
CA MET A 37 -16.48 -4.16 9.42
C MET A 37 -15.61 -3.45 8.38
N ASN A 38 -15.98 -2.22 8.03
CA ASN A 38 -15.13 -1.37 7.20
C ASN A 38 -13.77 -1.14 7.89
N PRO A 39 -12.63 -1.36 7.21
CA PRO A 39 -11.31 -1.25 7.84
C PRO A 39 -11.03 0.09 8.51
N PHE A 40 -11.49 1.20 7.93
CA PHE A 40 -11.34 2.52 8.52
C PHE A 40 -12.14 2.68 9.81
N ASP A 41 -13.28 1.99 9.93
CA ASP A 41 -14.13 2.05 11.13
C ASP A 41 -13.54 1.22 12.28
N GLU A 42 -12.82 0.12 11.98
CA GLU A 42 -12.07 -0.64 12.99
C GLU A 42 -11.01 0.24 13.67
N ILE A 43 -10.34 1.09 12.90
CA ILE A 43 -9.35 2.06 13.37
C ILE A 43 -9.99 3.14 14.26
N ALA A 44 -11.17 3.64 13.86
CA ALA A 44 -11.94 4.58 14.66
C ALA A 44 -12.38 3.97 16.01
N VAL A 45 -12.80 2.70 16.01
CA VAL A 45 -13.14 1.96 17.24
C VAL A 45 -11.91 1.79 18.13
N GLU A 46 -10.76 1.39 17.57
CA GLU A 46 -9.53 1.22 18.33
C GLU A 46 -9.06 2.53 18.96
N GLU A 47 -9.09 3.65 18.24
CA GLU A 47 -8.64 4.93 18.80
C GLU A 47 -9.55 5.39 19.93
N ALA A 48 -10.87 5.25 19.78
CA ALA A 48 -11.82 5.57 20.85
C ALA A 48 -11.52 4.74 22.12
N ILE A 49 -11.17 3.46 21.96
CA ILE A 49 -10.77 2.58 23.06
C ILE A 49 -9.44 3.03 23.68
N ARG A 50 -8.44 3.39 22.88
CA ARG A 50 -7.14 3.91 23.37
C ARG A 50 -7.31 5.21 24.16
N LEU A 51 -8.16 6.12 23.69
CA LEU A 51 -8.48 7.36 24.41
C LEU A 51 -9.19 7.07 25.75
N ARG A 52 -10.02 6.02 25.82
CA ARG A 52 -10.60 5.53 27.08
C ARG A 52 -9.56 4.93 28.02
N GLU A 53 -8.61 4.15 27.51
CA GLU A 53 -7.51 3.59 28.31
C GLU A 53 -6.63 4.70 28.93
N LYS A 54 -6.45 5.81 28.19
CA LYS A 54 -5.82 7.05 28.67
C LYS A 54 -6.71 7.87 29.62
N LYS A 55 -7.90 7.39 29.99
CA LYS A 55 -8.88 8.01 30.89
C LYS A 55 -9.48 9.33 30.38
N HIS A 56 -9.39 9.61 29.08
CA HIS A 56 -10.02 10.80 28.50
C HIS A 56 -11.49 10.55 28.13
N VAL A 57 -11.86 9.30 27.82
CA VAL A 57 -13.21 8.92 27.39
C VAL A 57 -13.93 8.15 28.50
N LYS A 58 -15.20 8.48 28.74
CA LYS A 58 -16.07 7.85 29.72
C LYS A 58 -16.83 6.66 29.13
N GLU A 59 -17.34 6.86 27.92
CA GLU A 59 -18.32 5.99 27.30
C GLU A 59 -18.17 6.06 25.78
N ILE A 60 -18.20 4.89 25.14
CA ILE A 60 -18.11 4.74 23.69
C ILE A 60 -19.43 4.13 23.19
N ILE A 61 -20.06 4.80 22.23
CA ILE A 61 -21.31 4.39 21.59
C ILE A 61 -21.02 4.03 20.13
N ALA A 62 -21.15 2.75 19.77
CA ALA A 62 -21.06 2.34 18.36
C ALA A 62 -22.42 2.44 17.69
N VAL A 63 -22.46 3.00 16.48
CA VAL A 63 -23.68 3.14 15.70
C VAL A 63 -23.50 2.54 14.31
N SER A 64 -24.45 1.73 13.88
CA SER A 64 -24.51 1.21 12.51
C SER A 64 -25.90 1.39 11.94
N CYS A 65 -25.98 1.91 10.72
CA CYS A 65 -27.22 2.01 9.95
C CYS A 65 -27.21 0.94 8.86
N GLY A 66 -28.24 0.10 8.81
CA GLY A 66 -28.35 -0.87 7.73
C GLY A 66 -29.30 -2.03 8.00
N PRO A 67 -29.18 -3.13 7.23
CA PRO A 67 -30.05 -4.28 7.39
C PRO A 67 -29.72 -5.04 8.68
N ALA A 68 -30.59 -5.97 9.09
CA ALA A 68 -30.44 -6.70 10.35
C ALA A 68 -29.07 -7.37 10.55
N GLN A 69 -28.38 -7.75 9.47
CA GLN A 69 -27.04 -8.31 9.48
C GLN A 69 -25.97 -7.36 10.02
N SER A 70 -26.19 -6.04 9.98
CA SER A 70 -25.28 -5.03 10.56
C SER A 70 -25.13 -5.16 12.08
N GLN A 71 -26.04 -5.88 12.74
CA GLN A 71 -25.88 -6.24 14.15
C GLN A 71 -24.62 -7.07 14.40
N GLU A 72 -24.19 -7.91 13.46
CA GLU A 72 -22.95 -8.69 13.60
C GLU A 72 -21.72 -7.78 13.76
N THR A 73 -21.63 -6.73 12.93
CA THR A 73 -20.59 -5.71 12.99
C THR A 73 -20.62 -4.95 14.33
N LEU A 74 -21.82 -4.61 14.84
CA LEU A 74 -21.96 -4.00 16.16
C LEU A 74 -21.55 -4.95 17.29
N ARG A 75 -21.85 -6.25 17.19
CA ARG A 75 -21.38 -7.25 18.16
C ARG A 75 -19.86 -7.34 18.17
N HIS A 76 -19.22 -7.22 17.01
CA HIS A 76 -17.77 -7.16 16.92
C HIS A 76 -17.21 -5.92 17.64
N ALA A 77 -17.77 -4.72 17.39
CA ALA A 77 -17.37 -3.50 18.12
C ALA A 77 -17.54 -3.63 19.65
N LEU A 78 -18.66 -4.22 20.09
CA LEU A 78 -18.91 -4.50 21.51
C LEU A 78 -17.90 -5.49 22.12
N ALA A 79 -17.35 -6.40 21.31
CA ALA A 79 -16.34 -7.37 21.71
C ALA A 79 -14.93 -6.75 21.78
N LEU A 80 -14.64 -5.77 20.92
CA LEU A 80 -13.39 -4.99 20.99
C LEU A 80 -13.32 -4.15 22.25
N GLY A 81 -14.46 -3.63 22.70
CA GLY A 81 -14.55 -2.96 23.99
C GLY A 81 -15.58 -1.84 24.05
N VAL A 82 -16.38 -1.61 23.02
CA VAL A 82 -17.42 -0.56 23.05
C VAL A 82 -18.46 -0.82 24.16
N ASP A 83 -18.97 0.26 24.75
CA ASP A 83 -19.88 0.21 25.90
C ASP A 83 -21.33 -0.03 25.46
N GLN A 84 -21.82 0.78 24.51
CA GLN A 84 -23.19 0.70 23.97
C GLN A 84 -23.19 0.56 22.45
N ALA A 85 -24.22 -0.09 21.91
CA ALA A 85 -24.42 -0.24 20.48
C ALA A 85 -25.85 0.17 20.09
N ILE A 86 -25.96 1.00 19.05
CA ILE A 86 -27.22 1.42 18.45
C ILE A 86 -27.26 0.91 17.02
N HIS A 87 -28.29 0.12 16.71
CA HIS A 87 -28.58 -0.33 15.37
C HIS A 87 -29.76 0.46 14.82
N VAL A 88 -29.52 1.23 13.76
CA VAL A 88 -30.58 1.89 13.01
C VAL A 88 -30.98 0.97 11.87
N GLN A 89 -32.05 0.20 12.09
CA GLN A 89 -32.51 -0.84 11.20
C GLN A 89 -33.17 -0.22 9.97
N VAL A 90 -32.65 -0.56 8.80
CA VAL A 90 -33.15 -0.16 7.49
C VAL A 90 -33.46 -1.41 6.69
N ASN A 91 -34.62 -1.44 6.02
CA ASN A 91 -34.98 -2.58 5.18
C ASN A 91 -34.00 -2.70 4.00
N PRO A 92 -33.70 -3.92 3.49
CA PRO A 92 -32.73 -4.09 2.41
C PRO A 92 -33.02 -3.25 1.15
N LYS A 93 -34.30 -3.02 0.83
CA LYS A 93 -34.71 -2.17 -0.31
C LYS A 93 -34.36 -0.70 -0.09
N ASP A 94 -34.64 -0.17 1.10
CA ASP A 94 -34.37 1.22 1.44
C ASP A 94 -32.87 1.44 1.69
N TYR A 95 -32.18 0.40 2.16
CA TYR A 95 -30.73 0.44 2.39
C TYR A 95 -29.94 0.66 1.09
N ALA A 96 -30.42 0.11 -0.04
CA ALA A 96 -29.80 0.35 -1.35
C ALA A 96 -29.88 1.83 -1.78
N ASN A 97 -30.82 2.59 -1.23
CA ASN A 97 -31.01 4.01 -1.49
C ASN A 97 -30.38 4.89 -0.39
N MET A 98 -29.66 4.29 0.57
CA MET A 98 -29.07 5.01 1.68
C MET A 98 -27.83 5.77 1.19
N GLU A 99 -27.75 7.05 1.51
CA GLU A 99 -26.69 7.96 1.08
C GLU A 99 -25.93 8.45 2.31
N PRO A 100 -24.68 8.92 2.16
CA PRO A 100 -23.93 9.55 3.25
C PRO A 100 -24.72 10.65 3.98
N LEU A 101 -25.54 11.42 3.26
CA LEU A 101 -26.40 12.45 3.83
C LEU A 101 -27.46 11.89 4.80
N HIS A 102 -28.08 10.76 4.47
CA HIS A 102 -29.06 10.09 5.33
C HIS A 102 -28.40 9.63 6.64
N VAL A 103 -27.22 9.01 6.53
CA VAL A 103 -26.43 8.56 7.69
C VAL A 103 -26.04 9.75 8.57
N ALA A 104 -25.54 10.84 7.97
CA ALA A 104 -25.14 12.04 8.70
C ALA A 104 -26.31 12.69 9.47
N LYS A 105 -27.52 12.77 8.88
CA LYS A 105 -28.72 13.28 9.57
C LYS A 105 -29.12 12.41 10.77
N ILE A 106 -29.04 11.09 10.63
CA ILE A 106 -29.31 10.14 11.72
C ILE A 106 -28.27 10.31 12.83
N PHE A 107 -26.99 10.37 12.47
CA PHE A 107 -25.90 10.54 13.44
C PHE A 107 -26.02 11.86 14.21
N LYS A 108 -26.41 12.96 13.54
CA LYS A 108 -26.69 14.24 14.20
C LYS A 108 -27.71 14.07 15.34
N LYS A 109 -28.82 13.38 15.08
CA LYS A 109 -29.86 13.16 16.10
C LYS A 109 -29.36 12.32 17.27
N ILE A 110 -28.57 11.29 16.99
CA ILE A 110 -27.96 10.46 18.04
C ILE A 110 -26.94 11.26 18.87
N VAL A 111 -26.15 12.11 18.23
CA VAL A 111 -25.20 13.02 18.89
C VAL A 111 -25.94 13.95 19.87
N GLU A 112 -27.05 14.54 19.42
CA GLU A 112 -27.92 15.40 20.24
C GLU A 112 -28.54 14.63 21.43
N ASP A 113 -29.15 13.47 21.17
CA ASP A 113 -29.84 12.65 22.18
C ASP A 113 -28.91 12.13 23.28
N HIS A 114 -27.69 11.72 22.90
CA HIS A 114 -26.73 11.11 23.81
C HIS A 114 -25.71 12.10 24.40
N ARG A 115 -25.76 13.38 24.00
CA ARG A 115 -24.81 14.44 24.39
C ARG A 115 -23.37 13.99 24.16
N VAL A 116 -23.09 13.61 22.92
CA VAL A 116 -21.75 13.18 22.48
C VAL A 116 -20.83 14.40 22.43
N ASP A 117 -19.58 14.24 22.84
CA ASP A 117 -18.57 15.31 22.82
C ASP A 117 -17.59 15.15 21.64
N LEU A 118 -17.44 13.94 21.11
CA LEU A 118 -16.51 13.62 20.04
C LEU A 118 -17.10 12.54 19.14
N VAL A 119 -17.07 12.76 17.84
CA VAL A 119 -17.45 11.74 16.85
C VAL A 119 -16.22 11.24 16.13
N MET A 120 -16.05 9.92 16.03
CA MET A 120 -14.97 9.28 15.28
C MET A 120 -15.55 8.36 14.20
N LEU A 121 -15.15 8.58 12.95
CA LEU A 121 -15.62 7.82 11.79
C LEU A 121 -14.43 7.35 10.98
N GLY A 122 -14.59 6.29 10.18
CA GLY A 122 -13.62 6.01 9.13
C GLY A 122 -13.57 7.15 8.10
N LYS A 123 -12.41 7.37 7.48
CA LYS A 123 -12.27 8.30 6.33
C LYS A 123 -13.32 8.03 5.26
N GLN A 124 -13.38 6.79 4.77
CA GLN A 124 -14.34 6.38 3.75
C GLN A 124 -14.81 4.95 4.00
N ALA A 125 -15.92 4.57 3.38
CA ALA A 125 -16.32 3.18 3.31
C ALA A 125 -15.86 2.59 1.99
N ILE A 126 -15.26 1.39 2.02
CA ILE A 126 -14.63 0.75 0.85
C ILE A 126 -15.64 0.26 -0.21
N ASP A 127 -16.94 0.36 0.05
CA ASP A 127 -18.01 -0.04 -0.88
C ASP A 127 -18.51 1.13 -1.73
N ASP A 128 -18.73 2.30 -1.12
CA ASP A 128 -19.18 3.52 -1.81
C ASP A 128 -18.06 4.53 -2.14
N ASP A 129 -16.89 4.37 -1.52
CA ASP A 129 -15.71 5.23 -1.62
C ASP A 129 -16.01 6.74 -1.55
N CYS A 130 -17.08 7.12 -0.85
CA CYS A 130 -17.58 8.50 -0.92
C CYS A 130 -16.72 9.51 -0.15
N ASN A 131 -16.11 9.11 0.98
CA ASN A 131 -15.38 10.03 1.89
C ASN A 131 -16.19 11.30 2.22
N GLN A 132 -17.47 11.15 2.61
CA GLN A 132 -18.42 12.27 2.77
C GLN A 132 -19.10 12.33 4.16
N THR A 133 -19.44 11.17 4.73
CA THR A 133 -20.32 11.10 5.91
C THR A 133 -19.83 11.94 7.09
N GLY A 134 -18.53 11.93 7.37
CA GLY A 134 -17.96 12.70 8.48
C GLY A 134 -18.02 14.20 8.26
N GLN A 135 -17.66 14.67 7.07
CA GLN A 135 -17.69 16.10 6.73
C GLN A 135 -19.13 16.63 6.68
N LEU A 136 -20.06 15.83 6.16
CA LEU A 136 -21.49 16.16 6.16
C LEU A 136 -22.03 16.25 7.59
N LEU A 137 -21.65 15.32 8.48
CA LEU A 137 -22.07 15.36 9.87
C LEU A 137 -21.54 16.61 10.59
N ALA A 138 -20.26 16.94 10.39
CA ALA A 138 -19.66 18.14 10.96
C ALA A 138 -20.40 19.41 10.52
N ALA A 139 -20.71 19.52 9.23
CA ALA A 139 -21.46 20.65 8.68
C ALA A 139 -22.90 20.72 9.24
N LEU A 140 -23.58 19.58 9.41
CA LEU A 140 -24.93 19.55 9.97
C LEU A 140 -24.97 19.90 11.46
N LEU A 141 -23.91 19.59 12.21
CA LEU A 141 -23.76 19.92 13.63
C LEU A 141 -23.18 21.32 13.88
N ASP A 142 -22.64 21.96 12.83
CA ASP A 142 -21.82 23.17 12.94
C ASP A 142 -20.61 22.98 13.87
N TRP A 143 -19.94 21.83 13.71
CA TRP A 143 -18.78 21.44 14.53
C TRP A 143 -17.47 21.53 13.74
N PRO A 144 -16.35 21.83 14.41
CA PRO A 144 -15.03 21.66 13.82
C PRO A 144 -14.80 20.21 13.38
N GLN A 145 -14.06 20.05 12.29
CA GLN A 145 -13.71 18.75 11.74
C GLN A 145 -12.21 18.63 11.52
N ALA A 146 -11.68 17.43 11.72
CA ALA A 146 -10.37 17.05 11.21
C ALA A 146 -10.46 15.70 10.52
N THR A 147 -10.14 15.71 9.24
CA THR A 147 -10.29 14.55 8.36
C THR A 147 -8.95 13.86 8.15
N GLN A 148 -8.97 12.57 7.79
CA GLN A 148 -7.75 11.77 7.53
C GLN A 148 -6.69 11.87 8.63
N ILE A 149 -7.11 11.77 9.89
CA ILE A 149 -6.19 11.87 11.02
C ILE A 149 -5.29 10.64 11.10
N SER A 150 -4.01 10.86 11.38
CA SER A 150 -2.99 9.84 11.63
C SER A 150 -2.40 9.92 13.03
N GLU A 151 -2.75 10.96 13.81
CA GLU A 151 -2.48 11.02 15.25
C GLU A 151 -3.48 11.96 15.93
N VAL A 152 -3.90 11.64 17.15
CA VAL A 152 -4.77 12.48 17.97
C VAL A 152 -4.28 12.53 19.41
N SER A 153 -4.27 13.74 19.96
CA SER A 153 -3.93 14.00 21.36
C SER A 153 -4.92 14.99 21.97
N ILE A 154 -5.39 14.69 23.17
CA ILE A 154 -6.29 15.58 23.91
C ILE A 154 -5.42 16.49 24.76
N VAL A 155 -5.38 17.77 24.41
CA VAL A 155 -4.56 18.78 25.10
C VAL A 155 -5.21 19.14 26.44
N ASN A 156 -6.50 19.43 26.41
CA ASN A 156 -7.29 19.78 27.60
C ASN A 156 -8.76 19.38 27.41
N SER A 157 -9.66 19.79 28.32
CA SER A 157 -11.08 19.43 28.25
C SER A 157 -11.85 20.05 27.08
N LYS A 158 -11.24 20.99 26.35
CA LYS A 158 -11.87 21.76 25.27
C LYS A 158 -11.13 21.67 23.94
N GLN A 159 -9.93 21.11 23.88
CA GLN A 159 -9.08 21.20 22.71
C GLN A 159 -8.34 19.89 22.44
N LEU A 160 -8.22 19.54 21.16
CA LEU A 160 -7.46 18.43 20.63
C LEU A 160 -6.44 18.90 19.59
N ASN A 161 -5.27 18.27 19.61
CA ASN A 161 -4.25 18.41 18.58
C ASN A 161 -4.24 17.15 17.73
N VAL A 162 -4.40 17.33 16.42
CA VAL A 162 -4.51 16.24 15.45
C VAL A 162 -3.55 16.44 14.32
N TRP A 163 -2.87 15.37 13.94
CA TRP A 163 -2.10 15.32 12.70
C TRP A 163 -2.98 14.74 11.61
N ARG A 164 -3.18 15.50 10.54
CA ARG A 164 -3.89 15.09 9.34
C ARG A 164 -2.89 14.73 8.23
N GLU A 165 -3.16 13.65 7.51
CA GLU A 165 -2.46 13.35 6.26
C GLU A 165 -3.01 14.21 5.13
N ILE A 166 -2.11 14.86 4.39
CA ILE A 166 -2.38 15.65 3.18
C ILE A 166 -1.47 15.16 2.06
N ASP A 167 -1.76 15.54 0.81
CA ASP A 167 -1.01 15.04 -0.35
C ASP A 167 0.51 15.29 -0.27
N GLY A 168 0.91 16.41 0.33
CA GLY A 168 2.31 16.81 0.50
C GLY A 168 2.98 16.38 1.80
N GLY A 169 2.29 15.64 2.68
CA GLY A 169 2.83 15.25 3.99
C GLY A 169 1.80 15.25 5.11
N ARG A 170 2.13 15.90 6.24
CA ARG A 170 1.26 15.98 7.43
C ARG A 170 1.05 17.41 7.88
N GLU A 171 -0.14 17.70 8.36
CA GLU A 171 -0.53 19.01 8.90
C GLU A 171 -1.00 18.85 10.34
N LEU A 172 -0.49 19.69 11.23
CA LEU A 172 -0.96 19.76 12.62
C LEU A 172 -2.10 20.77 12.71
N LEU A 173 -3.25 20.33 13.21
CA LEU A 173 -4.40 21.17 13.46
C LEU A 173 -4.74 21.17 14.96
N GLU A 174 -5.09 22.34 15.46
CA GLU A 174 -5.76 22.47 16.75
C GLU A 174 -7.27 22.56 16.49
N CYS A 175 -8.06 21.77 17.21
CA CYS A 175 -9.51 21.72 17.06
C CYS A 175 -10.19 21.83 18.42
N ASP A 176 -11.27 22.59 18.48
CA ASP A 176 -12.08 22.71 19.68
C ASP A 176 -13.05 21.53 19.82
N LEU A 177 -13.37 21.15 21.06
CA LEU A 177 -14.42 20.20 21.37
C LEU A 177 -15.76 20.94 21.58
N PRO A 178 -16.88 20.40 21.10
CA PRO A 178 -17.01 19.09 20.44
C PRO A 178 -16.58 19.07 18.97
N ALA A 179 -16.10 17.92 18.47
CA ALA A 179 -15.53 17.79 17.12
C ALA A 179 -15.92 16.50 16.40
N VAL A 180 -15.77 16.48 15.08
CA VAL A 180 -15.90 15.30 14.23
C VAL A 180 -14.54 14.95 13.61
N LEU A 181 -14.07 13.73 13.86
CA LEU A 181 -12.79 13.22 13.34
C LEU A 181 -13.02 12.08 12.35
N THR A 182 -12.27 12.06 11.25
CA THR A 182 -12.22 10.90 10.35
C THR A 182 -10.84 10.27 10.32
N THR A 183 -10.75 8.95 10.50
CA THR A 183 -9.48 8.24 10.73
C THR A 183 -8.87 7.72 9.44
N ASP A 184 -7.56 7.92 9.27
CA ASP A 184 -6.75 7.31 8.22
C ASP A 184 -6.18 5.94 8.66
N LEU A 185 -5.73 5.13 7.71
CA LEU A 185 -5.10 3.82 7.96
C LEU A 185 -3.87 3.91 8.87
N ARG A 186 -3.17 5.05 8.87
CA ARG A 186 -1.92 5.24 9.63
C ARG A 186 -2.13 5.54 11.12
N LEU A 187 -3.36 5.80 11.56
CA LEU A 187 -3.64 6.24 12.93
C LEU A 187 -3.26 5.19 13.99
N ASN A 188 -3.64 3.93 13.75
CA ASN A 188 -3.36 2.84 14.68
C ASN A 188 -3.49 1.47 14.00
N GLU A 189 -3.17 0.43 14.77
CA GLU A 189 -3.43 -0.96 14.43
C GLU A 189 -4.57 -1.49 15.32
N PRO A 190 -5.73 -1.86 14.75
CA PRO A 190 -6.85 -2.41 15.51
C PRO A 190 -6.49 -3.71 16.23
N ARG A 191 -6.90 -3.83 17.49
CA ARG A 191 -6.68 -5.07 18.26
C ARG A 191 -7.68 -6.17 17.86
N TYR A 192 -7.32 -7.41 18.14
CA TYR A 192 -8.24 -8.53 17.98
C TYR A 192 -9.13 -8.73 19.22
N ALA A 193 -10.41 -9.00 18.99
CA ALA A 193 -11.33 -9.37 20.07
C ALA A 193 -11.01 -10.77 20.61
N THR A 194 -10.83 -10.89 21.92
CA THR A 194 -10.59 -12.18 22.58
C THR A 194 -11.89 -12.99 22.68
N LEU A 195 -11.77 -14.33 22.64
CA LEU A 195 -12.93 -15.24 22.74
C LEU A 195 -13.85 -14.95 23.96
N PRO A 196 -13.33 -14.67 25.18
CA PRO A 196 -14.18 -14.30 26.32
C PRO A 196 -14.98 -13.02 26.07
N ASN A 197 -14.39 -12.01 25.42
CA ASN A 197 -15.06 -10.75 25.12
C ASN A 197 -16.13 -10.92 24.05
N ILE A 198 -15.90 -11.76 23.04
CA ILE A 198 -16.90 -12.13 22.03
C ILE A 198 -18.13 -12.76 22.71
N MET A 199 -17.91 -13.66 23.68
CA MET A 199 -19.01 -14.28 24.43
C MET A 199 -19.76 -13.29 25.32
N LYS A 200 -19.07 -12.32 25.94
CA LYS A 200 -19.72 -11.23 26.70
C LYS A 200 -20.52 -10.30 25.77
N ALA A 201 -19.97 -9.98 24.61
CA ALA A 201 -20.59 -9.09 23.63
C ALA A 201 -21.91 -9.64 23.09
N LYS A 202 -22.07 -10.97 22.97
CA LYS A 202 -23.35 -11.62 22.61
C LYS A 202 -24.48 -11.35 23.63
N LYS A 203 -24.16 -11.07 24.90
CA LYS A 203 -25.13 -10.80 25.96
C LYS A 203 -25.48 -9.32 26.12
N LYS A 204 -24.61 -8.40 25.70
CA LYS A 204 -24.85 -6.95 25.79
C LYS A 204 -26.10 -6.58 24.95
N PRO A 205 -27.00 -5.70 25.41
CA PRO A 205 -28.13 -5.28 24.59
C PRO A 205 -27.65 -4.41 23.41
N ILE A 206 -28.33 -4.51 22.28
CA ILE A 206 -28.21 -3.58 21.14
C ILE A 206 -29.51 -2.79 21.10
N ILE A 207 -29.41 -1.46 21.18
CA ILE A 207 -30.56 -0.57 21.09
C ILE A 207 -31.00 -0.54 19.62
N GLN A 208 -32.22 -0.98 19.36
CA GLN A 208 -32.81 -0.96 18.02
C GLN A 208 -33.55 0.35 17.82
N LYS A 209 -33.31 1.00 16.69
CA LYS A 209 -33.98 2.21 16.23
C LYS A 209 -34.33 2.07 14.76
N VAL A 210 -35.24 2.89 14.29
CA VAL A 210 -35.55 3.03 12.86
C VAL A 210 -35.34 4.48 12.42
N PRO A 211 -35.07 4.76 11.13
CA PRO A 211 -34.88 6.12 10.62
C PRO A 211 -36.01 7.09 10.99
N SER A 212 -37.25 6.61 11.04
CA SER A 212 -38.42 7.39 11.44
C SER A 212 -38.37 7.87 12.89
N ASP A 213 -37.67 7.17 13.79
CA ASP A 213 -37.47 7.61 15.18
C ASP A 213 -36.67 8.91 15.25
N PHE A 214 -35.84 9.17 14.23
CA PHE A 214 -35.01 10.36 14.10
C PHE A 214 -35.61 11.41 13.16
N GLN A 215 -36.83 11.16 12.64
CA GLN A 215 -37.51 12.03 11.67
C GLN A 215 -36.68 12.24 10.39
N VAL A 216 -35.94 11.22 9.96
CA VAL A 216 -35.14 11.26 8.73
C VAL A 216 -35.82 10.45 7.63
N ASP A 217 -36.10 11.11 6.51
CA ASP A 217 -36.54 10.47 5.28
C ASP A 217 -35.33 9.93 4.49
N ILE A 218 -35.44 8.69 3.98
CA ILE A 218 -34.41 8.02 3.15
C ILE A 218 -34.85 8.07 1.69
N LYS A 219 -35.12 9.29 1.22
CA LYS A 219 -35.40 9.52 -0.20
C LYS A 219 -34.08 9.74 -0.93
N PRO A 220 -33.73 8.91 -1.92
CA PRO A 220 -32.49 9.10 -2.66
C PRO A 220 -32.50 10.43 -3.43
N HIS A 221 -31.37 11.12 -3.43
CA HIS A 221 -31.11 12.31 -4.25
C HIS A 221 -30.36 11.94 -5.53
N GLN A 222 -29.72 10.77 -5.55
CA GLN A 222 -28.99 10.22 -6.68
C GLN A 222 -29.62 8.90 -7.14
N GLN A 223 -29.49 8.62 -8.44
CA GLN A 223 -29.94 7.36 -9.03
C GLN A 223 -28.79 6.73 -9.82
N ILE A 224 -28.50 5.47 -9.55
CA ILE A 224 -27.56 4.67 -10.34
C ILE A 224 -28.25 4.34 -11.67
N ILE A 225 -27.67 4.83 -12.77
CA ILE A 225 -28.19 4.60 -14.13
C ILE A 225 -27.63 3.30 -14.70
N ASP A 226 -26.32 3.10 -14.54
CA ASP A 226 -25.59 1.96 -15.07
C ASP A 226 -24.34 1.71 -14.21
N LEU A 227 -24.00 0.44 -14.04
CA LEU A 227 -22.81 -0.04 -13.35
C LEU A 227 -22.20 -1.15 -14.20
N VAL A 228 -20.95 -0.95 -14.60
CA VAL A 228 -20.21 -1.88 -15.46
C VAL A 228 -18.83 -2.16 -14.87
N ASP A 229 -18.28 -3.33 -15.21
CA ASP A 229 -16.89 -3.62 -14.86
C ASP A 229 -15.95 -2.61 -15.54
N PRO A 230 -14.85 -2.21 -14.87
CA PRO A 230 -13.85 -1.38 -15.50
C PRO A 230 -13.27 -2.09 -16.73
N PRO A 231 -12.81 -1.33 -17.75
CA PRO A 231 -12.29 -1.92 -18.97
C PRO A 231 -11.14 -2.88 -18.64
N ALA A 232 -11.25 -4.11 -19.14
CA ALA A 232 -10.20 -5.11 -18.94
C ALA A 232 -8.88 -4.56 -19.49
N ARG A 233 -7.84 -4.56 -18.65
CA ARG A 233 -6.50 -4.17 -19.08
C ARG A 233 -6.08 -5.04 -20.26
N LYS A 234 -5.65 -4.42 -21.37
CA LYS A 234 -5.05 -5.15 -22.48
C LYS A 234 -3.83 -5.93 -21.99
N GLY A 235 -3.61 -7.13 -22.53
CA GLY A 235 -2.42 -7.92 -22.19
C GLY A 235 -1.16 -7.08 -22.37
N GLY A 236 -0.29 -7.08 -21.37
CA GLY A 236 1.01 -6.41 -21.49
C GLY A 236 1.90 -7.15 -22.49
N GLU A 237 2.71 -6.41 -23.22
CA GLU A 237 3.74 -7.00 -24.07
C GLU A 237 5.01 -7.17 -23.24
N MET A 238 5.58 -8.38 -23.26
CA MET A 238 6.93 -8.59 -22.73
C MET A 238 7.92 -8.03 -23.73
N VAL A 239 8.56 -6.91 -23.39
CA VAL A 239 9.67 -6.37 -24.18
C VAL A 239 10.84 -7.37 -24.15
N ALA A 240 11.26 -7.83 -25.32
CA ALA A 240 12.17 -8.97 -25.49
C ALA A 240 13.66 -8.65 -25.24
N VAL A 241 14.01 -7.49 -24.68
CA VAL A 241 15.42 -7.07 -24.51
C VAL A 241 15.62 -6.15 -23.30
N PRO A 242 16.81 -6.17 -22.66
CA PRO A 242 17.09 -5.52 -21.38
C PRO A 242 17.11 -4.00 -21.50
N LEU A 243 17.10 -3.31 -20.34
CA LEU A 243 17.24 -1.87 -20.01
C LEU A 243 17.31 -0.77 -21.09
N ASP A 244 17.86 -1.02 -22.28
CA ASP A 244 18.05 -0.06 -23.37
C ASP A 244 16.73 0.60 -23.81
N CYS A 245 15.63 -0.16 -23.91
CA CYS A 245 14.32 0.42 -24.23
C CYS A 245 13.78 1.35 -23.13
N LEU A 246 14.16 1.11 -21.87
CA LEU A 246 13.76 1.94 -20.73
C LEU A 246 14.56 3.25 -20.70
N VAL A 247 15.83 3.20 -21.11
CA VAL A 247 16.65 4.40 -21.34
C VAL A 247 16.11 5.22 -22.52
N TYR A 248 15.69 4.58 -23.62
CA TYR A 248 15.04 5.28 -24.73
C TYR A 248 13.68 5.88 -24.34
N PHE A 249 12.90 5.22 -23.49
CA PHE A 249 11.65 5.78 -22.99
C PHE A 249 11.87 6.95 -22.02
N LEU A 250 12.87 6.85 -21.13
CA LEU A 250 13.22 7.94 -20.21
C LEU A 250 13.85 9.13 -20.94
N SER A 251 14.65 8.90 -21.99
CA SER A 251 15.18 9.99 -22.83
C SER A 251 14.08 10.66 -23.65
N PHE A 252 13.11 9.89 -24.16
CA PHE A 252 11.92 10.44 -24.82
C PHE A 252 11.05 11.24 -23.84
N TYR A 253 10.86 10.74 -22.62
CA TYR A 253 10.09 11.44 -21.58
C TYR A 253 10.81 12.71 -21.07
N ALA A 254 12.14 12.69 -20.96
CA ALA A 254 12.95 13.85 -20.63
C ALA A 254 12.94 14.92 -21.73
N ALA A 255 12.96 14.51 -23.01
CA ALA A 255 12.82 15.40 -24.16
C ALA A 255 11.42 16.04 -24.25
N CYS A 256 10.39 15.37 -23.74
CA CYS A 256 9.05 15.94 -23.65
C CYS A 256 8.86 16.91 -22.46
N TYR A 257 9.70 16.85 -21.42
CA TYR A 257 9.54 17.68 -20.21
C TYR A 257 10.57 18.82 -20.10
N VAL A 258 11.70 18.73 -20.80
CA VAL A 258 12.67 19.81 -20.94
C VAL A 258 12.70 20.14 -22.43
N GLY A 259 12.23 21.33 -22.81
CA GLY A 259 12.34 21.83 -24.18
C GLY A 259 13.80 22.00 -24.58
N VAL A 260 14.44 20.90 -24.98
CA VAL A 260 15.76 20.92 -25.61
C VAL A 260 15.51 21.09 -27.10
N ASP A 261 15.82 22.28 -27.60
CA ASP A 261 15.70 22.59 -29.02
C ASP A 261 16.49 21.59 -29.86
N ALA A 262 15.89 21.14 -30.97
CA ALA A 262 16.48 20.18 -31.90
C ALA A 262 17.81 20.66 -32.56
N GLU A 263 18.23 21.90 -32.32
CA GLU A 263 19.51 22.43 -32.79
C GLU A 263 20.71 21.93 -31.95
N ASP A 264 20.50 21.53 -30.70
CA ASP A 264 21.56 21.08 -29.77
C ASP A 264 22.09 19.65 -30.05
N MET A 265 21.45 18.89 -30.94
CA MET A 265 21.86 17.51 -31.28
C MET A 265 22.83 17.42 -32.48
N LYS A 266 23.14 18.56 -33.13
CA LYS A 266 24.07 18.59 -34.28
C LYS A 266 25.54 18.40 -33.88
N GLU A 267 25.90 18.72 -32.64
CA GLU A 267 27.28 18.56 -32.14
C GLU A 267 27.48 17.23 -31.40
N ALA A 268 28.72 16.74 -31.33
CA ALA A 268 29.01 15.50 -30.60
C ALA A 268 28.74 15.71 -29.10
N ARG A 269 27.92 14.84 -28.51
CA ARG A 269 27.55 14.91 -27.10
C ARG A 269 27.59 13.51 -26.50
N ILE A 270 28.43 13.36 -25.49
CA ILE A 270 28.61 12.08 -24.81
C ILE A 270 27.69 12.00 -23.59
N LEU A 271 26.89 10.94 -23.53
CA LEU A 271 26.17 10.49 -22.33
C LEU A 271 26.81 9.21 -21.84
N ALA A 272 26.90 9.02 -20.53
CA ALA A 272 27.42 7.78 -19.98
C ALA A 272 26.58 7.24 -18.84
N SER A 273 26.42 5.93 -18.83
CA SER A 273 25.71 5.18 -17.79
C SER A 273 26.70 4.27 -17.07
N LYS A 274 26.75 4.38 -15.74
CA LYS A 274 27.47 3.47 -14.85
C LYS A 274 26.45 2.52 -14.24
N THR A 275 26.61 1.23 -14.50
CA THR A 275 25.72 0.17 -14.00
C THR A 275 26.50 -0.82 -13.16
N LEU A 276 25.90 -1.20 -12.03
CA LEU A 276 26.42 -2.23 -11.14
C LEU A 276 25.71 -3.53 -11.50
N LEU A 277 26.43 -4.49 -12.10
CA LEU A 277 25.83 -5.77 -12.52
C LEU A 277 25.61 -6.71 -11.33
N SER A 278 26.44 -6.57 -10.29
CA SER A 278 26.27 -7.29 -9.04
C SER A 278 25.28 -6.53 -8.15
N ASN A 279 24.17 -7.20 -7.77
CA ASN A 279 23.14 -6.61 -6.90
C ASN A 279 23.68 -6.18 -5.52
N TYR A 280 24.77 -6.80 -5.05
CA TYR A 280 25.39 -6.52 -3.76
C TYR A 280 26.91 -6.55 -3.89
N ALA A 281 27.58 -5.55 -3.29
CA ALA A 281 29.02 -5.60 -3.07
C ALA A 281 29.31 -6.42 -1.81
N VAL A 282 30.16 -7.44 -1.93
CA VAL A 282 30.49 -8.35 -0.82
C VAL A 282 32.00 -8.48 -0.71
N GLU A 283 32.51 -8.32 0.52
CA GLU A 283 33.91 -8.50 0.89
C GLU A 283 34.46 -9.81 0.30
N GLY A 284 35.49 -9.69 -0.54
CA GLY A 284 36.17 -10.82 -1.16
C GLY A 284 35.47 -11.46 -2.37
N LYS A 285 34.29 -11.00 -2.80
CA LYS A 285 33.62 -11.47 -4.03
C LYS A 285 33.79 -10.47 -5.18
N GLU A 286 33.70 -10.97 -6.41
CA GLU A 286 33.81 -10.13 -7.60
C GLU A 286 32.63 -9.16 -7.70
N PHE A 287 32.94 -7.90 -7.94
CA PHE A 287 32.01 -6.81 -8.13
C PHE A 287 32.23 -6.20 -9.51
N VAL A 288 31.20 -6.30 -10.36
CA VAL A 288 31.32 -5.95 -11.78
C VAL A 288 30.61 -4.63 -12.05
N ILE A 289 31.34 -3.71 -12.67
CA ILE A 289 30.85 -2.38 -13.02
C ILE A 289 30.99 -2.21 -14.52
N THR A 290 29.89 -1.86 -15.18
CA THR A 290 29.86 -1.64 -16.62
C THR A 290 29.51 -0.18 -16.91
N TYR A 291 30.39 0.46 -17.66
CA TYR A 291 30.23 1.79 -18.22
C TYR A 291 29.76 1.66 -19.66
N GLN A 292 28.66 2.30 -19.99
CA GLN A 292 28.18 2.44 -21.36
C GLN A 292 28.26 3.91 -21.75
N VAL A 293 29.03 4.20 -22.79
CA VAL A 293 29.29 5.55 -23.29
C VAL A 293 28.60 5.67 -24.64
N TYR A 294 27.72 6.66 -24.78
CA TYR A 294 26.87 6.90 -25.94
C TYR A 294 27.20 8.26 -26.53
N ASN A 295 27.44 8.31 -27.85
CA ASN A 295 27.43 9.59 -28.55
C ASN A 295 26.04 9.83 -29.13
N VAL A 296 25.29 10.77 -28.54
CA VAL A 296 23.93 11.13 -28.99
C VAL A 296 23.92 12.23 -30.05
N GLY A 297 25.09 12.80 -30.36
CA GLY A 297 25.24 13.82 -31.39
C GLY A 297 25.42 13.23 -32.79
N GLU A 298 25.21 14.05 -33.82
CA GLU A 298 25.45 13.65 -35.23
C GLU A 298 26.96 13.59 -35.57
N LYS A 299 27.76 14.49 -34.99
CA LYS A 299 29.23 14.53 -35.21
C LYS A 299 29.98 13.48 -34.38
N PRO A 300 31.13 12.97 -34.87
CA PRO A 300 31.98 12.05 -34.11
C PRO A 300 32.68 12.76 -32.94
N ALA A 301 32.75 12.09 -31.78
CA ALA A 301 33.59 12.49 -30.66
C ALA A 301 34.99 11.87 -30.80
N LEU A 302 36.03 12.66 -30.53
CA LEU A 302 37.43 12.26 -30.64
C LEU A 302 38.12 12.29 -29.26
N ASN A 303 39.13 11.43 -29.09
CA ASN A 303 39.95 11.34 -27.87
C ASN A 303 39.12 11.18 -26.61
N VAL A 304 38.13 10.28 -26.64
CA VAL A 304 37.22 10.03 -25.53
C VAL A 304 37.98 9.25 -24.46
N ARG A 305 38.16 9.86 -23.29
CA ARG A 305 38.83 9.25 -22.14
C ARG A 305 37.85 9.17 -20.98
N LEU A 306 37.61 7.96 -20.48
CA LEU A 306 36.86 7.71 -19.26
C LEU A 306 37.82 7.43 -18.13
N VAL A 307 37.65 8.11 -16.99
CA VAL A 307 38.43 7.93 -15.78
C VAL A 307 37.48 7.75 -14.60
N ASP A 308 37.67 6.66 -13.86
CA ASP A 308 36.98 6.44 -12.59
C ASP A 308 37.99 6.23 -11.45
N GLU A 309 38.10 7.21 -10.56
CA GLU A 309 39.04 7.20 -9.43
C GLU A 309 38.40 6.71 -8.12
N ASN A 310 37.16 6.22 -8.15
CA ASN A 310 36.41 5.84 -6.94
C ASN A 310 36.84 4.50 -6.32
N PHE A 311 37.81 3.79 -6.92
CA PHE A 311 38.24 2.45 -6.50
C PHE A 311 39.74 2.45 -6.14
N PRO A 312 40.11 2.96 -4.96
CA PRO A 312 41.51 3.03 -4.56
C PRO A 312 42.06 1.63 -4.22
N ALA A 313 43.35 1.42 -4.51
CA ALA A 313 43.99 0.10 -4.44
C ALA A 313 44.16 -0.47 -3.01
N ASP A 314 43.99 0.36 -1.99
CA ASP A 314 43.98 -0.02 -0.58
C ASP A 314 42.66 -0.69 -0.15
N GLN A 315 41.56 -0.37 -0.82
CA GLN A 315 40.22 -0.88 -0.51
C GLN A 315 39.70 -1.86 -1.57
N PHE A 316 40.22 -1.79 -2.80
CA PHE A 316 39.78 -2.61 -3.93
C PHE A 316 40.95 -3.26 -4.64
N GLU A 317 40.80 -4.55 -4.93
CA GLU A 317 41.69 -5.30 -5.80
C GLU A 317 41.09 -5.30 -7.22
N LEU A 318 41.82 -4.75 -8.20
CA LEU A 318 41.42 -4.81 -9.61
C LEU A 318 41.75 -6.18 -10.18
N ILE A 319 40.72 -6.94 -10.55
CA ILE A 319 40.87 -8.28 -11.14
C ILE A 319 41.04 -8.18 -12.66
N LYS A 320 40.16 -7.41 -13.32
CA LYS A 320 40.11 -7.30 -14.79
C LYS A 320 39.57 -5.95 -15.24
N GLY A 321 40.12 -5.44 -16.34
CA GLY A 321 39.77 -4.14 -16.92
C GLY A 321 40.78 -3.06 -16.54
N MET A 322 40.42 -1.81 -16.80
CA MET A 322 41.27 -0.64 -16.52
C MET A 322 40.42 0.47 -15.91
N MET A 323 40.91 1.18 -14.90
CA MET A 323 40.20 2.35 -14.32
C MET A 323 40.13 3.54 -15.28
N THR A 324 40.97 3.52 -16.31
CA THR A 324 40.94 4.47 -17.41
C THR A 324 40.70 3.72 -18.71
N ALA A 325 39.70 4.14 -19.48
CA ALA A 325 39.44 3.65 -20.83
C ALA A 325 39.66 4.78 -21.83
N TYR A 326 40.18 4.44 -23.00
CA TYR A 326 40.48 5.40 -24.06
C TYR A 326 39.93 4.90 -25.38
N TRP A 327 39.20 5.78 -26.07
CA TRP A 327 38.70 5.57 -27.42
C TRP A 327 39.11 6.75 -28.28
N GLU A 328 39.83 6.47 -29.36
CA GLU A 328 40.28 7.50 -30.29
C GLU A 328 39.10 8.21 -30.97
N ARG A 329 38.03 7.46 -31.29
CA ARG A 329 36.86 7.99 -31.99
C ARG A 329 35.58 7.20 -31.68
N ILE A 330 34.50 7.92 -31.37
CA ILE A 330 33.15 7.37 -31.24
C ILE A 330 32.21 8.08 -32.24
N PRO A 331 31.72 7.39 -33.29
CA PRO A 331 30.79 7.95 -34.25
C PRO A 331 29.47 8.40 -33.61
N GLY A 332 28.77 9.35 -34.25
CA GLY A 332 27.44 9.78 -33.82
C GLY A 332 26.43 8.63 -33.85
N GLY A 333 25.56 8.55 -32.84
CA GLY A 333 24.55 7.50 -32.70
C GLY A 333 25.09 6.12 -32.29
N VAL A 334 26.38 5.99 -31.97
CA VAL A 334 27.03 4.72 -31.60
C VAL A 334 27.36 4.71 -30.11
N ASN A 335 27.32 3.52 -29.51
CA ASN A 335 27.72 3.28 -28.13
C ASN A 335 28.94 2.35 -28.04
N VAL A 336 29.72 2.55 -26.97
CA VAL A 336 30.83 1.68 -26.58
C VAL A 336 30.68 1.31 -25.11
N SER A 337 31.14 0.12 -24.75
CA SER A 337 31.06 -0.38 -23.38
C SER A 337 32.44 -0.70 -22.83
N HIS A 338 32.63 -0.39 -21.55
CA HIS A 338 33.82 -0.76 -20.79
C HIS A 338 33.41 -1.39 -19.47
N SER A 339 33.99 -2.53 -19.11
CA SER A 339 33.66 -3.22 -17.86
C SER A 339 34.89 -3.41 -17.00
N ILE A 340 34.73 -3.15 -15.70
CA ILE A 340 35.75 -3.28 -14.69
C ILE A 340 35.28 -4.30 -13.65
N PHE A 341 36.18 -5.20 -13.28
CA PHE A 341 35.97 -6.23 -12.28
C PHE A 341 36.85 -5.89 -11.09
N VAL A 342 36.24 -5.45 -10.01
CA VAL A 342 36.92 -5.12 -8.76
C VAL A 342 36.48 -6.06 -7.67
N LYS A 343 37.32 -6.26 -6.67
CA LYS A 343 36.99 -7.04 -5.48
C LYS A 343 37.21 -6.17 -4.25
N PRO A 344 36.15 -5.86 -3.49
CA PRO A 344 36.28 -5.08 -2.27
C PRO A 344 37.00 -5.89 -1.19
N LEU A 345 37.96 -5.26 -0.53
CA LEU A 345 38.76 -5.85 0.54
C LEU A 345 38.25 -5.47 1.93
N LEU A 346 37.63 -4.29 2.06
CA LEU A 346 37.11 -3.77 3.32
C LEU A 346 35.59 -3.60 3.27
N ARG A 347 34.95 -3.88 4.40
CA ARG A 347 33.51 -3.62 4.62
C ARG A 347 33.28 -2.15 4.96
N GLY A 348 32.14 -1.61 4.55
CA GLY A 348 31.74 -0.24 4.89
C GLY A 348 30.78 0.36 3.88
N GLU A 349 30.40 1.61 4.13
CA GLU A 349 29.68 2.44 3.17
C GLU A 349 30.64 2.91 2.08
N MET A 350 30.17 2.87 0.84
CA MET A 350 30.91 3.30 -0.32
C MET A 350 30.05 4.28 -1.12
N ASN A 351 30.65 5.40 -1.51
CA ASN A 351 30.00 6.32 -2.42
C ASN A 351 30.37 5.96 -3.86
N TYR A 352 29.38 5.57 -4.68
CA TYR A 352 29.59 5.29 -6.09
C TYR A 352 29.49 6.58 -6.89
N SER A 353 30.49 7.46 -6.77
CA SER A 353 30.51 8.71 -7.54
C SER A 353 30.53 8.45 -9.04
N ALA A 354 30.13 9.47 -9.80
CA ALA A 354 30.21 9.46 -11.26
C ALA A 354 31.66 9.31 -11.74
N ALA A 355 31.85 8.62 -12.86
CA ALA A 355 33.09 8.64 -13.61
C ALA A 355 33.16 9.92 -14.46
N GLU A 356 34.35 10.46 -14.65
CA GLU A 356 34.61 11.61 -15.50
C GLU A 356 34.97 11.14 -16.91
N ILE A 357 34.39 11.80 -17.91
CA ILE A 357 34.67 11.54 -19.32
C ILE A 357 35.08 12.83 -19.99
N THR A 358 36.28 12.85 -20.57
CA THR A 358 36.77 13.97 -21.38
C THR A 358 36.73 13.59 -22.85
N TYR A 359 36.29 14.49 -23.72
CA TYR A 359 36.24 14.28 -25.16
C TYR A 359 36.35 15.60 -25.92
N SER A 360 36.72 15.51 -27.20
CA SER A 360 36.78 16.65 -28.12
C SER A 360 35.79 16.46 -29.27
N VAL A 361 35.23 17.55 -29.79
CA VAL A 361 34.29 17.52 -30.93
C VAL A 361 35.07 17.71 -32.22
N ALA A 362 34.74 16.94 -33.26
CA ALA A 362 35.31 17.17 -34.59
C ALA A 362 35.09 18.63 -35.05
N ASP A 363 36.17 19.26 -35.51
CA ASP A 363 36.27 20.67 -35.93
C ASP A 363 36.48 21.71 -34.80
N SER A 364 36.52 21.30 -33.53
CA SER A 364 36.85 22.20 -32.40
C SER A 364 37.92 21.60 -31.49
N LEU A 365 38.92 22.39 -31.10
CA LEU A 365 39.98 21.97 -30.18
C LEU A 365 39.56 22.04 -28.69
N GLU A 366 38.29 22.33 -28.41
CA GLU A 366 37.80 22.47 -27.04
C GLU A 366 37.53 21.09 -26.43
N GLU A 367 38.14 20.84 -25.27
CA GLU A 367 37.85 19.65 -24.46
C GLU A 367 36.56 19.86 -23.67
N ARG A 368 35.60 18.97 -23.88
CA ARG A 368 34.34 18.91 -23.14
C ARG A 368 34.41 17.82 -22.09
N LYS A 369 33.73 18.07 -20.97
CA LYS A 369 33.57 17.12 -19.86
C LYS A 369 32.14 16.61 -19.81
N ALA A 370 32.01 15.31 -19.61
CA ALA A 370 30.76 14.63 -19.30
C ALA A 370 30.96 13.76 -18.06
N TYR A 371 29.87 13.45 -17.39
CA TYR A 371 29.86 12.60 -16.21
C TYR A 371 28.95 11.40 -16.45
N SER A 372 29.33 10.24 -15.91
CA SER A 372 28.42 9.11 -15.88
C SER A 372 27.29 9.34 -14.87
N THR A 373 26.25 8.52 -14.95
CA THR A 373 25.34 8.35 -13.81
C THR A 373 26.13 7.94 -12.55
N ALA A 374 25.66 8.39 -11.40
CA ALA A 374 26.18 7.98 -10.09
C ALA A 374 25.11 7.13 -9.42
N PRO A 375 25.31 5.81 -9.27
CA PRO A 375 24.52 5.03 -8.32
C PRO A 375 24.65 5.68 -6.93
N GLU A 376 23.58 5.70 -6.14
CA GLU A 376 23.61 6.26 -4.78
C GLU A 376 24.65 5.57 -3.88
N THR A 377 24.78 6.01 -2.62
CA THR A 377 25.65 5.35 -1.64
C THR A 377 25.30 3.87 -1.46
N GLY A 378 26.27 2.99 -1.63
CA GLY A 378 26.14 1.56 -1.43
C GLY A 378 26.81 1.08 -0.15
N TYR A 379 26.50 -0.16 0.23
CA TYR A 379 27.12 -0.82 1.38
C TYR A 379 27.82 -2.11 0.97
N ILE A 380 29.08 -2.27 1.38
CA ILE A 380 29.85 -3.49 1.18
C ILE A 380 29.59 -4.43 2.35
N TYR A 381 28.87 -5.52 2.08
CA TYR A 381 28.55 -6.52 3.08
C TYR A 381 29.77 -7.40 3.39
N ARG A 382 29.90 -7.78 4.65
CA ARG A 382 30.74 -8.90 5.03
C ARG A 382 30.14 -10.19 4.50
N LEU A 383 30.97 -11.10 4.00
CA LEU A 383 30.54 -12.38 3.41
C LEU A 383 29.52 -13.14 4.30
N LYS A 384 29.82 -13.32 5.59
CA LYS A 384 28.95 -14.01 6.54
C LYS A 384 27.55 -13.37 6.70
N ASP A 385 27.48 -12.03 6.66
CA ASP A 385 26.20 -11.31 6.81
C ASP A 385 25.37 -11.37 5.54
N TYR A 386 26.04 -11.39 4.39
CA TYR A 386 25.41 -11.60 3.09
C TYR A 386 24.79 -13.00 3.01
N GLU A 387 25.55 -14.05 3.35
CA GLU A 387 25.08 -15.44 3.32
C GLU A 387 23.83 -15.64 4.20
N ARG A 388 23.84 -15.09 5.41
CA ARG A 388 22.69 -15.14 6.32
C ARG A 388 21.43 -14.48 5.76
N LYS A 389 21.55 -13.35 5.06
CA LYS A 389 20.39 -12.52 4.68
C LYS A 389 19.87 -12.80 3.27
N PHE A 390 20.77 -13.11 2.34
CA PHE A 390 20.47 -13.02 0.92
C PHE A 390 20.85 -14.27 0.13
N GLU A 391 21.65 -15.18 0.70
CA GLU A 391 21.95 -16.42 0.02
C GLU A 391 20.71 -17.34 0.04
N PRO A 392 20.30 -17.90 -1.10
CA PRO A 392 19.17 -18.81 -1.12
C PRO A 392 19.56 -20.11 -0.40
N HIS A 393 18.88 -20.38 0.72
CA HIS A 393 19.13 -21.54 1.59
C HIS A 393 18.50 -22.82 1.01
N TYR A 394 18.85 -23.18 -0.24
CA TYR A 394 18.26 -24.34 -0.94
C TYR A 394 18.50 -25.67 -0.21
N SER A 395 19.64 -25.83 0.46
CA SER A 395 19.95 -26.99 1.31
C SER A 395 18.96 -27.13 2.46
N ASP A 396 18.64 -26.02 3.12
CA ASP A 396 17.81 -26.01 4.31
C ASP A 396 16.35 -26.26 3.93
N TRP A 397 15.90 -25.70 2.80
CA TRP A 397 14.60 -26.02 2.23
C TRP A 397 14.48 -27.50 1.83
N ALA A 398 15.54 -28.10 1.28
CA ALA A 398 15.53 -29.52 0.94
C ALA A 398 15.41 -30.41 2.20
N VAL A 399 16.15 -30.09 3.26
CA VAL A 399 16.05 -30.79 4.56
C VAL A 399 14.67 -30.60 5.19
N PHE A 400 14.13 -29.38 5.16
CA PHE A 400 12.80 -29.06 5.68
C PHE A 400 11.69 -29.85 4.97
N VAL A 401 11.72 -29.91 3.63
CA VAL A 401 10.78 -30.72 2.84
C VAL A 401 10.92 -32.19 3.22
N LEU A 402 12.14 -32.72 3.32
CA LEU A 402 12.37 -34.12 3.67
C LEU A 402 11.83 -34.48 5.07
N MET A 403 11.95 -33.57 6.05
CA MET A 403 11.43 -33.77 7.41
C MET A 403 9.90 -33.72 7.49
N ILE A 404 9.25 -32.86 6.69
CA ILE A 404 7.79 -32.67 6.76
C ILE A 404 7.04 -33.72 5.93
N THR A 405 7.65 -34.22 4.84
CA THR A 405 6.99 -35.13 3.89
C THR A 405 6.34 -36.35 4.58
N PRO A 406 6.97 -37.07 5.53
CA PRO A 406 6.33 -38.20 6.22
C PRO A 406 5.06 -37.79 7.00
N SER A 407 5.10 -36.64 7.67
CA SER A 407 4.01 -36.17 8.53
C SER A 407 2.76 -35.73 7.75
N LEU A 408 2.91 -35.28 6.50
CA LEU A 408 1.79 -34.87 5.64
C LEU A 408 1.34 -36.01 4.70
N VAL A 409 2.29 -36.74 4.11
CA VAL A 409 1.99 -37.73 3.06
C VAL A 409 1.38 -39.02 3.65
N LEU A 410 1.86 -39.49 4.81
CA LEU A 410 1.30 -40.71 5.41
C LEU A 410 -0.17 -40.56 5.82
N PRO A 411 -0.60 -39.50 6.54
CA PRO A 411 -2.01 -39.30 6.85
C PRO A 411 -2.88 -39.09 5.60
N ALA A 412 -2.39 -38.33 4.61
CA ALA A 412 -3.11 -38.13 3.36
C ALA A 412 -3.31 -39.45 2.59
N PHE A 413 -2.27 -40.29 2.52
CA PHE A 413 -2.35 -41.60 1.88
C PHE A 413 -3.32 -42.54 2.61
N LEU A 414 -3.27 -42.58 3.94
CA LEU A 414 -4.19 -43.37 4.75
C LEU A 414 -5.65 -42.90 4.59
N TRP A 415 -5.87 -41.59 4.52
CA TRP A 415 -7.19 -41.00 4.28
C TRP A 415 -7.74 -41.31 2.88
N ILE A 416 -6.91 -41.22 1.83
CA ILE A 416 -7.32 -41.59 0.46
C ILE A 416 -7.70 -43.07 0.40
N LYS A 417 -6.92 -43.95 1.04
CA LYS A 417 -7.18 -45.39 1.09
C LYS A 417 -8.49 -45.70 1.84
N SER A 418 -8.74 -45.03 2.97
CA SER A 418 -9.97 -45.23 3.74
C SER A 418 -11.20 -44.71 3.00
N SER A 419 -11.13 -43.51 2.42
CA SER A 419 -12.22 -42.91 1.64
C SER A 419 -12.65 -43.80 0.48
N ARG A 420 -11.70 -44.34 -0.30
CA ARG A 420 -12.00 -45.28 -1.40
C ARG A 420 -12.71 -46.54 -0.92
N LYS A 421 -12.32 -47.09 0.24
CA LYS A 421 -12.96 -48.27 0.84
C LYS A 421 -14.42 -47.98 1.21
N TYR A 422 -14.69 -46.83 1.83
CA TYR A 422 -16.05 -46.45 2.23
C TYR A 422 -16.95 -46.12 1.03
N GLN A 423 -16.42 -45.49 -0.02
CA GLN A 423 -17.16 -45.25 -1.27
C GLN A 423 -17.57 -46.56 -1.97
N LEU A 424 -16.69 -47.56 -2.01
CA LEU A 424 -17.01 -48.88 -2.60
C LEU A 424 -18.08 -49.64 -1.81
N LEU A 425 -18.07 -49.53 -0.47
CA LEU A 425 -19.10 -50.12 0.39
C LEU A 425 -20.46 -49.43 0.24
N ALA A 426 -20.48 -48.10 0.06
CA ALA A 426 -21.70 -47.35 -0.20
C ALA A 426 -22.35 -47.76 -1.54
N HIS A 427 -21.54 -47.96 -2.59
CA HIS A 427 -22.04 -48.42 -3.89
C HIS A 427 -22.53 -49.88 -3.89
N SER A 428 -21.95 -50.77 -3.07
CA SER A 428 -22.39 -52.17 -3.00
C SER A 428 -23.71 -52.35 -2.25
N ASN A 429 -23.97 -51.53 -1.23
CA ASN A 429 -25.23 -51.54 -0.49
C ASN A 429 -26.41 -51.01 -1.32
N HIS A 430 -26.18 -50.01 -2.19
CA HIS A 430 -27.22 -49.50 -3.10
C HIS A 430 -27.65 -50.52 -4.18
N ARG A 431 -26.77 -51.44 -4.57
CA ARG A 431 -27.08 -52.51 -5.54
C ARG A 431 -27.83 -53.71 -4.96
N LYS A 432 -27.94 -53.84 -3.64
CA LYS A 432 -28.68 -54.94 -2.98
C LYS A 432 -30.11 -54.56 -2.58
N GLN A 433 -30.51 -53.30 -2.76
CA GLN A 433 -31.84 -52.78 -2.40
C GLN A 433 -32.75 -52.53 -3.61
N HIS A 434 -32.28 -52.85 -4.82
CA HIS A 434 -33.07 -52.99 -6.04
C HIS A 434 -32.91 -54.43 -6.54
#